data_AF-A0A5E7XRX2-F1
#
_entry.id   AF-A0A5E7XRX2-F1
#
_cell.length_a   1.000
_cell.length_b   1.000
_cell.length_c   1.000
_cell.angle_alpha   90.00
_cell.angle_beta   90.00
_cell.angle_gamma   90.00
#
_symmetry.space_group_name_H-M   'P 1'
#
loop_
_entity.id
_entity.type
_entity.pdbx_description
1 polymer ?
#
loop_
_entity_poly.entity_id
_entity_poly.type
_entity_poly.pdbx_seq_one_letter_code
_entity_poly.pdbx_strand_id
1 'polypeptide(L)'
;MIALLALLLAIAPPGRVTLGVYESWAAFRDQGPTRCFAIAAPVRAGASTRLRPFASVASHFGRSNRSALFVRLSTARNLAVPVTLSIDDRRFTLSGGDAAAWAPDAQTDRAIVAAMRGARSMSVAAVSDRGTPFADTYALAGAATAIDAAALGCARR
;
A
#
# COMPACT_ATOMS: atom_id res chain seq x y z
N MET A 1 5.19 -51.24 -1.31
CA MET A 1 5.38 -50.09 -0.41
C MET A 1 6.08 -48.99 -1.21
N ILE A 2 5.32 -48.13 -1.91
CA ILE A 2 5.87 -47.01 -2.68
C ILE A 2 5.21 -45.75 -2.12
N ALA A 3 6.00 -44.96 -1.39
CA ALA A 3 5.60 -43.69 -0.81
C ALA A 3 5.56 -42.63 -1.92
N LEU A 4 4.37 -42.08 -2.18
CA LEU A 4 4.19 -40.96 -3.11
C LEU A 4 4.51 -39.66 -2.37
N LEU A 5 5.69 -39.09 -2.63
CA LEU A 5 6.11 -37.78 -2.13
C LEU A 5 5.35 -36.69 -2.91
N ALA A 6 4.35 -36.08 -2.28
CA ALA A 6 3.60 -34.97 -2.89
C ALA A 6 4.46 -33.70 -2.89
N LEU A 7 4.95 -33.30 -4.06
CA LEU A 7 5.66 -32.04 -4.27
C LEU A 7 4.63 -30.88 -4.28
N LEU A 8 4.58 -30.11 -3.20
CA LEU A 8 3.82 -28.86 -3.11
C LEU A 8 4.48 -27.80 -4.01
N LEU A 9 4.02 -27.68 -5.25
CA LEU A 9 4.33 -26.55 -6.12
C LEU A 9 3.69 -25.28 -5.53
N ALA A 10 4.52 -24.37 -5.02
CA ALA A 10 4.08 -23.03 -4.68
C ALA A 10 3.66 -22.29 -5.97
N ILE A 11 2.36 -22.10 -6.17
CA ILE A 11 1.82 -21.35 -7.32
C ILE A 11 2.13 -19.86 -7.08
N ALA A 12 3.17 -19.33 -7.71
CA ALA A 12 3.30 -17.88 -7.86
C ALA A 12 2.07 -17.38 -8.65
N PRO A 13 1.43 -16.26 -8.26
CA PRO A 13 0.25 -15.79 -8.96
C PRO A 13 0.61 -15.57 -10.44
N PRO A 14 -0.01 -16.29 -11.39
CA PRO A 14 0.30 -16.13 -12.80
C PRO A 14 0.01 -14.68 -13.22
N GLY A 15 0.99 -14.04 -13.87
CA GLY A 15 0.76 -12.81 -14.62
C GLY A 15 0.99 -11.48 -13.88
N ARG A 16 1.89 -11.37 -12.91
CA ARG A 16 2.37 -10.04 -12.51
C ARG A 16 3.29 -9.46 -13.59
N VAL A 17 2.95 -8.27 -14.09
CA VAL A 17 3.76 -7.48 -15.02
C VAL A 17 4.30 -6.27 -14.28
N THR A 18 5.61 -6.07 -14.32
CA THR A 18 6.24 -4.82 -13.85
C THR A 18 6.00 -3.74 -14.89
N LEU A 19 5.38 -2.63 -14.47
CA LEU A 19 5.13 -1.46 -15.31
C LEU A 19 6.28 -0.45 -15.20
N GLY A 20 6.99 -0.46 -14.08
CA GLY A 20 8.21 0.33 -13.88
C GLY A 20 8.63 0.41 -12.41
N VAL A 21 9.86 0.86 -12.19
CA VAL A 21 10.40 1.24 -10.87
C VAL A 21 10.86 2.69 -10.98
N TYR A 22 10.41 3.51 -10.03
CA TYR A 22 10.57 4.95 -10.00
C TYR A 22 11.02 5.35 -8.59
N GLU A 23 12.33 5.50 -8.40
CA GLU A 23 12.91 5.83 -7.10
C GLU A 23 12.45 4.88 -5.98
N SER A 24 11.68 5.38 -5.03
CA SER A 24 11.19 4.60 -3.87
C SER A 24 9.93 3.79 -4.17
N TRP A 25 9.33 3.93 -5.36
CA TRP A 25 8.05 3.33 -5.73
C TRP A 25 8.17 2.43 -6.94
N ALA A 26 7.36 1.38 -6.99
CA ALA A 26 7.23 0.51 -8.15
C ALA A 26 5.77 0.38 -8.58
N ALA A 27 5.53 0.16 -9.87
CA ALA A 27 4.21 -0.02 -10.44
C ALA A 27 4.07 -1.43 -11.04
N PHE A 28 2.94 -2.09 -10.75
CA PHE A 28 2.67 -3.45 -11.20
C PHE A 28 1.25 -3.58 -11.74
N ARG A 29 1.05 -4.59 -12.59
CA ARG A 29 -0.24 -5.10 -13.02
C ARG A 29 -0.33 -6.60 -12.73
N ASP A 30 -1.27 -7.01 -11.90
CA ASP A 30 -1.64 -8.41 -11.72
C ASP A 30 -2.76 -8.77 -12.73
N GLN A 31 -2.75 -9.99 -13.27
CA GLN A 31 -3.67 -10.42 -14.35
C GLN A 31 -4.91 -11.20 -13.85
N GLY A 32 -4.94 -11.67 -12.61
CA GLY A 32 -6.08 -12.43 -12.08
C GLY A 32 -6.33 -12.20 -10.59
N PRO A 33 -7.37 -11.43 -10.20
CA PRO A 33 -8.10 -10.43 -10.99
C PRO A 33 -7.20 -9.28 -11.47
N THR A 34 -7.65 -8.53 -12.48
CA THR A 34 -6.91 -7.36 -12.95
C THR A 34 -6.76 -6.34 -11.82
N ARG A 35 -5.51 -6.05 -11.44
CA ARG A 35 -5.20 -5.03 -10.44
C ARG A 35 -3.94 -4.29 -10.85
N CYS A 36 -4.03 -2.98 -11.02
CA CYS A 36 -2.86 -2.14 -11.21
C CYS A 36 -2.64 -1.29 -9.97
N PHE A 37 -1.40 -1.25 -9.49
CA PHE A 37 -1.08 -0.56 -8.26
C PHE A 37 0.37 -0.06 -8.25
N ALA A 38 0.55 1.08 -7.61
CA ALA A 38 1.85 1.57 -7.16
C ALA A 38 2.10 1.08 -5.73
N ILE A 39 3.35 0.76 -5.38
CA ILE A 39 3.73 0.25 -4.06
C ILE A 39 5.12 0.73 -3.64
N ALA A 40 5.29 0.99 -2.35
CA ALA A 40 6.56 1.32 -1.72
C ALA A 40 6.70 0.65 -0.35
N ALA A 41 7.92 0.23 -0.02
CA ALA A 41 8.30 -0.09 1.36
C ALA A 41 8.61 1.20 2.13
N PRO A 42 8.44 1.23 3.46
CA PRO A 42 8.83 2.40 4.23
C PRO A 42 10.35 2.54 4.25
N VAL A 43 10.84 3.78 4.16
CA VAL A 43 12.25 4.12 4.40
C VAL A 43 12.61 4.01 5.89
N ARG A 44 11.60 4.09 6.76
CA ARG A 44 11.72 3.82 8.18
C ARG A 44 10.46 3.14 8.70
N ALA A 45 10.58 1.88 9.11
CA ALA A 45 9.51 1.16 9.79
C ALA A 45 9.43 1.58 11.26
N GLY A 46 8.21 1.67 11.79
CA GLY A 46 7.97 2.16 13.15
C GLY A 46 8.34 1.18 14.26
N ALA A 47 8.10 -0.12 14.09
CA ALA A 47 8.32 -1.10 15.14
C ALA A 47 8.95 -2.42 14.65
N SER A 48 8.39 -3.03 13.60
CA SER A 48 8.84 -4.35 13.13
C SER A 48 8.82 -4.46 11.61
N THR A 49 9.85 -5.05 11.02
CA THR A 49 9.88 -5.38 9.59
C THR A 49 9.28 -6.75 9.30
N ARG A 50 8.96 -7.55 10.32
CA ARG A 50 8.42 -8.93 10.15
C ARG A 50 7.11 -8.96 9.37
N LEU A 51 6.25 -7.95 9.58
CA LEU A 51 4.99 -7.82 8.85
C LEU A 51 5.17 -7.29 7.42
N ARG A 52 6.41 -6.96 7.02
CA ARG A 52 6.77 -6.42 5.70
C ARG A 52 5.88 -5.22 5.33
N PRO A 53 5.91 -4.14 6.12
CA PRO A 53 5.06 -2.97 5.91
C PRO A 53 5.23 -2.40 4.50
N PHE A 54 4.14 -1.87 3.96
CA PHE A 54 4.15 -1.18 2.66
C PHE A 54 2.99 -0.21 2.56
N ALA A 55 3.13 0.79 1.71
CA ALA A 55 2.04 1.62 1.24
C ALA A 55 1.79 1.30 -0.24
N SER A 56 0.52 1.30 -0.64
CA SER A 56 0.11 1.04 -2.02
C SER A 56 -1.07 1.92 -2.42
N VAL A 57 -1.10 2.31 -3.69
CA VAL A 57 -2.21 3.01 -4.31
C VAL A 57 -2.66 2.17 -5.49
N ALA A 58 -3.83 1.54 -5.39
CA ALA A 58 -4.41 0.76 -6.47
C ALA A 58 -5.22 1.69 -7.39
N SER A 59 -4.99 1.66 -8.70
CA SER A 59 -5.75 2.44 -9.69
C SER A 59 -7.08 1.78 -10.08
N HIS A 60 -7.21 0.48 -9.78
CA HIS A 60 -8.42 -0.30 -9.99
C HIS A 60 -8.59 -1.28 -8.83
N PHE A 61 -9.73 -1.21 -8.13
CA PHE A 61 -10.17 -2.21 -7.16
C PHE A 61 -11.60 -2.69 -7.52
N GLY A 62 -11.74 -3.97 -7.87
CA GLY A 62 -13.04 -4.57 -8.21
C GLY A 62 -13.59 -4.12 -9.57
N ARG A 63 -14.72 -3.41 -9.58
CA ARG A 63 -15.32 -2.76 -10.78
C ARG A 63 -15.12 -1.23 -10.79
N SER A 64 -14.44 -0.69 -9.79
CA SER A 64 -14.26 0.76 -9.65
C SER A 64 -12.87 1.18 -10.14
N ASN A 65 -12.82 2.07 -11.13
CA ASN A 65 -11.60 2.71 -11.63
C ASN A 65 -11.11 3.82 -10.68
N ARG A 66 -11.18 3.60 -9.36
CA ARG A 66 -10.80 4.60 -8.35
C ARG A 66 -9.42 4.29 -7.80
N SER A 67 -8.65 5.36 -7.57
CA SER A 67 -7.42 5.26 -6.78
C SER A 67 -7.79 4.97 -5.32
N ALA A 68 -7.19 3.94 -4.72
CA ALA A 68 -7.44 3.56 -3.34
C ALA A 68 -6.11 3.33 -2.60
N LEU A 69 -5.91 4.05 -1.49
CA LEU A 69 -4.79 3.86 -0.59
C LEU A 69 -5.03 2.59 0.25
N PHE A 70 -4.00 1.75 0.32
CA PHE A 70 -3.89 0.69 1.30
C PHE A 70 -2.49 0.67 1.89
N VAL A 71 -2.41 0.59 3.22
CA VAL A 71 -1.17 0.51 3.97
C VAL A 71 -1.19 -0.76 4.81
N ARG A 72 -0.13 -1.56 4.71
CA ARG A 72 0.18 -2.60 5.70
C ARG A 72 1.13 -2.01 6.74
N LEU A 73 0.72 -2.04 8.00
CA LEU A 73 1.45 -1.47 9.13
C LEU A 73 2.60 -2.39 9.56
N SER A 74 3.64 -1.80 10.18
CA SER A 74 4.79 -2.56 10.72
C SER A 74 4.44 -3.42 11.94
N THR A 75 3.37 -3.07 12.65
CA THR A 75 2.92 -3.72 13.89
C THR A 75 1.39 -3.70 13.98
N ALA A 76 0.83 -4.68 14.68
CA ALA A 76 -0.59 -4.71 15.00
C ALA A 76 -0.98 -3.52 15.90
N ARG A 77 -2.08 -2.84 15.57
CA ARG A 77 -2.55 -1.62 16.22
C ARG A 77 -3.65 -1.90 17.25
N ASN A 78 -3.82 -0.97 18.18
CA ASN A 78 -5.03 -0.86 18.98
C ASN A 78 -6.17 -0.33 18.09
N LEU A 79 -7.22 -1.13 17.92
CA LEU A 79 -8.36 -0.79 17.07
C LEU A 79 -9.20 0.39 17.59
N ALA A 80 -9.13 0.68 18.90
CA ALA A 80 -9.85 1.82 19.52
C ALA A 80 -9.20 3.18 19.21
N VAL A 81 -7.96 3.20 18.73
CA VAL A 81 -7.22 4.43 18.41
C VAL A 81 -7.18 4.60 16.89
N PRO A 82 -7.55 5.76 16.32
CA PRO A 82 -7.49 5.97 14.88
C PRO A 82 -6.05 5.93 14.33
N VAL A 83 -5.89 5.52 13.08
CA VAL A 83 -4.62 5.64 12.35
C VAL A 83 -4.57 7.03 11.72
N THR A 84 -3.44 7.72 11.85
CA THR A 84 -3.24 9.05 11.25
C THR A 84 -2.22 8.96 10.13
N LEU A 85 -2.61 9.37 8.92
CA LEU A 85 -1.70 9.61 7.81
C LEU A 85 -1.36 11.10 7.77
N SER A 86 -0.07 11.44 7.75
CA SER A 86 0.43 12.80 7.54
C SER A 86 1.20 12.85 6.23
N ILE A 87 0.92 13.87 5.42
CA ILE A 87 1.61 14.16 4.16
C ILE A 87 1.93 15.64 4.18
N ASP A 88 3.21 15.97 4.37
CA ASP A 88 3.66 17.34 4.69
C ASP A 88 2.82 17.97 5.83
N ASP A 89 2.03 19.01 5.56
CA ASP A 89 1.20 19.73 6.52
C ASP A 89 -0.23 19.16 6.65
N ARG A 90 -0.61 18.23 5.77
CA ARG A 90 -1.97 17.66 5.72
C ARG A 90 -2.06 16.39 6.56
N ARG A 91 -3.18 16.25 7.28
CA ARG A 91 -3.47 15.06 8.10
C ARG A 91 -4.79 14.43 7.69
N PHE A 92 -4.81 13.11 7.68
CA PHE A 92 -5.98 12.30 7.34
C PHE A 92 -6.16 11.21 8.40
N THR A 93 -7.39 11.07 8.88
CA THR A 93 -7.79 9.93 9.71
C THR A 93 -8.12 8.75 8.79
N LEU A 94 -7.45 7.62 9.01
CA LEU A 94 -7.66 6.40 8.25
C LEU A 94 -8.54 5.41 9.03
N SER A 95 -9.31 4.61 8.28
CA SER A 95 -9.88 3.36 8.77
C SER A 95 -8.82 2.26 8.78
N GLY A 96 -9.07 1.15 9.46
CA GLY A 96 -8.12 0.05 9.46
C GLY A 96 -8.53 -1.16 10.28
N GLY A 97 -7.89 -2.29 10.00
CA GLY A 97 -7.90 -3.50 10.83
C GLY A 97 -6.63 -3.59 11.68
N ASP A 98 -6.30 -4.79 12.15
CA ASP A 98 -5.19 -5.01 13.08
C ASP A 98 -3.85 -4.51 12.55
N ALA A 99 -3.48 -4.87 11.31
CA ALA A 99 -2.20 -4.49 10.70
C ALA A 99 -2.36 -3.80 9.34
N ALA A 100 -3.54 -3.21 9.09
CA ALA A 100 -3.85 -2.57 7.82
C ALA A 100 -4.62 -1.28 8.03
N ALA A 101 -4.37 -0.29 7.18
CA ALA A 101 -5.09 0.97 7.15
C ALA A 101 -5.47 1.35 5.72
N TRP A 102 -6.61 2.01 5.55
CA TRP A 102 -7.13 2.49 4.27
C TRP A 102 -7.93 3.77 4.47
N ALA A 103 -8.12 4.55 3.41
CA ALA A 103 -8.96 5.74 3.48
C ALA A 103 -10.42 5.35 3.80
N PRO A 104 -11.14 6.11 4.64
CA PRO A 104 -12.52 5.79 5.01
C PRO A 104 -13.48 5.84 3.82
N ASP A 105 -13.18 6.65 2.80
CA ASP A 105 -14.03 6.88 1.65
C ASP A 105 -13.23 7.33 0.42
N ALA A 106 -13.92 7.39 -0.73
CA ALA A 106 -13.32 7.74 -2.01
C ALA A 106 -12.90 9.23 -2.11
N GLN A 107 -13.51 10.13 -1.35
CA GLN A 107 -13.11 11.54 -1.35
C GLN A 107 -11.78 11.71 -0.62
N THR A 108 -11.62 11.02 0.50
CA THR A 108 -10.39 10.97 1.27
C THR A 108 -9.26 10.33 0.45
N ASP A 109 -9.53 9.23 -0.27
CA ASP A 109 -8.56 8.65 -1.20
C ASP A 109 -8.05 9.65 -2.25
N ARG A 110 -8.95 10.38 -2.91
CA ARG A 110 -8.57 11.40 -3.90
C ARG A 110 -7.72 12.50 -3.27
N ALA A 111 -8.09 12.96 -2.07
CA ALA A 111 -7.38 14.01 -1.36
C ALA A 111 -5.96 13.56 -0.96
N ILE A 112 -5.81 12.30 -0.52
CA ILE A 112 -4.53 11.67 -0.20
C ILE A 112 -3.66 11.55 -1.46
N VAL A 113 -4.18 10.95 -2.54
CA VAL A 113 -3.41 10.76 -3.77
C VAL A 113 -2.98 12.10 -4.36
N ALA A 114 -3.84 13.13 -4.30
CA ALA A 114 -3.46 14.48 -4.70
C ALA A 114 -2.33 15.04 -3.83
N ALA A 115 -2.38 14.84 -2.51
CA ALA A 115 -1.31 15.27 -1.60
C ALA A 115 0.02 14.56 -1.91
N MET A 116 -0.02 13.24 -2.16
CA MET A 116 1.17 12.43 -2.44
C MET A 116 1.95 12.92 -3.66
N ARG A 117 1.28 13.53 -4.65
CA ARG A 117 1.91 13.94 -5.92
C ARG A 117 2.86 15.12 -5.79
N GLY A 118 2.65 15.99 -4.80
CA GLY A 118 3.49 17.18 -4.57
C GLY A 118 4.40 17.08 -3.34
N ALA A 119 4.25 16.05 -2.53
CA ALA A 119 4.92 15.93 -1.24
C ALA A 119 6.23 15.13 -1.33
N ARG A 120 7.12 15.35 -0.35
CA ARG A 120 8.41 14.64 -0.27
C ARG A 120 8.34 13.35 0.53
N SER A 121 7.47 13.31 1.53
CA SER A 121 7.34 12.16 2.43
C SER A 121 5.93 12.06 2.99
N MET A 122 5.57 10.86 3.43
CA MET A 122 4.39 10.63 4.24
C MET A 122 4.70 9.72 5.44
N SER A 123 3.95 9.88 6.52
CA SER A 123 4.05 9.04 7.71
C SER A 123 2.69 8.52 8.12
N VAL A 124 2.61 7.23 8.43
CA VAL A 124 1.42 6.55 8.96
C VAL A 124 1.67 6.22 10.42
N ALA A 125 0.98 6.92 11.32
CA ALA A 125 1.14 6.81 12.76
C ALA A 125 -0.05 6.09 13.40
N ALA A 126 0.23 5.24 14.38
CA ALA A 126 -0.75 4.49 15.14
C ALA A 126 -0.20 4.13 16.53
N VAL A 127 -1.05 3.55 17.37
CA VAL A 127 -0.68 2.98 18.67
C VAL A 127 -0.80 1.47 18.57
N SER A 128 0.21 0.73 19.02
CA SER A 128 0.21 -0.74 19.00
C SER A 128 -0.85 -1.32 19.94
N ASP A 129 -1.18 -2.60 19.76
CA ASP A 129 -1.95 -3.39 20.72
C ASP A 129 -1.41 -3.30 22.18
N ARG A 130 -0.09 -3.19 22.33
CA ARG A 130 0.62 -2.97 23.61
C ARG A 130 0.68 -1.50 24.09
N GLY A 131 -0.03 -0.58 23.46
CA GLY A 131 -0.05 0.84 23.85
C GLY A 131 1.18 1.66 23.44
N THR A 132 2.09 1.12 22.62
CA THR A 132 3.29 1.84 22.17
C THR A 132 3.02 2.60 20.87
N PRO A 133 3.25 3.93 20.81
CA PRO A 133 3.15 4.67 19.55
C PRO A 133 4.20 4.23 18.54
N PHE A 134 3.83 4.15 17.26
CA PHE A 134 4.76 3.89 16.17
C PHE A 134 4.37 4.65 14.90
N ALA A 135 5.34 4.86 14.01
CA ALA A 135 5.09 5.50 12.71
C ALA A 135 5.93 4.89 11.60
N ASP A 136 5.27 4.44 10.53
CA ASP A 136 5.89 4.00 9.28
C ASP A 136 6.07 5.20 8.34
N THR A 137 7.27 5.46 7.86
CA THR A 137 7.58 6.61 6.99
C THR A 137 8.01 6.17 5.60
N TYR A 138 7.47 6.84 4.60
CA TYR A 138 7.65 6.54 3.19
C TYR A 138 8.18 7.78 2.47
N ALA A 139 9.23 7.61 1.67
CA ALA A 139 9.62 8.62 0.69
C ALA A 139 8.60 8.65 -0.45
N LEU A 140 8.26 9.84 -0.95
CA LEU A 140 7.31 10.02 -2.05
C LEU A 140 7.99 10.33 -3.39
N ALA A 141 9.32 10.36 -3.42
CA ALA A 141 10.07 10.39 -4.67
C ALA A 141 9.63 9.22 -5.57
N GLY A 142 9.18 9.55 -6.79
CA GLY A 142 8.67 8.59 -7.77
C GLY A 142 7.22 8.13 -7.57
N ALA A 143 6.53 8.54 -6.49
CA ALA A 143 5.16 8.11 -6.20
C ALA A 143 4.17 8.51 -7.31
N ALA A 144 4.20 9.77 -7.74
CA ALA A 144 3.32 10.28 -8.80
C ALA A 144 3.46 9.47 -10.10
N THR A 145 4.70 9.26 -10.54
CA THR A 145 5.01 8.51 -11.77
C THR A 145 4.57 7.05 -11.66
N ALA A 146 4.80 6.40 -10.51
CA ALA A 146 4.37 5.03 -10.29
C ALA A 146 2.83 4.88 -10.30
N ILE A 147 2.12 5.83 -9.68
CA ILE A 147 0.64 5.85 -9.65
C ILE A 147 0.09 6.00 -11.07
N ASP A 148 0.70 6.85 -11.89
CA ASP A 148 0.28 7.08 -13.28
C ASP A 148 0.60 5.88 -14.18
N ALA A 149 1.78 5.29 -14.01
CA ALA A 149 2.15 4.06 -14.71
C ALA A 149 1.16 2.93 -14.41
N ALA A 150 0.78 2.76 -13.13
CA ALA A 150 -0.24 1.81 -12.73
C ALA A 150 -1.60 2.11 -13.38
N ALA A 151 -2.05 3.37 -13.38
CA ALA A 151 -3.31 3.75 -14.01
C ALA A 151 -3.31 3.44 -15.52
N LEU A 152 -2.25 3.82 -16.23
CA LEU A 152 -2.09 3.55 -17.67
C LEU A 152 -2.00 2.05 -17.98
N GLY A 153 -1.35 1.27 -17.13
CA GLY A 153 -1.24 -0.19 -17.29
C GLY A 153 -2.59 -0.91 -17.29
N CYS A 154 -3.61 -0.31 -16.66
CA CYS A 154 -4.99 -0.81 -16.66
C CYS A 154 -5.86 -0.19 -17.76
N ALA A 155 -5.58 1.06 -18.18
CA ALA A 155 -6.36 1.79 -19.20
C ALA A 155 -6.08 1.36 -20.64
N ARG A 156 -4.92 0.75 -20.95
CA ARG A 156 -4.56 0.26 -22.30
C ARG A 156 -5.30 -1.05 -22.68
N ARG A 157 -6.63 -1.10 -22.47
CA ARG A 157 -7.49 -2.22 -22.87
C ARG A 157 -8.68 -1.72 -23.66
#